data_AF-A0A9E2RA38-F1
#
_entry.id   AF-A0A9E2RA38-F1
#
_cell.length_a   1.000
_cell.length_b   1.000
_cell.length_c   1.000
_cell.angle_alpha   90.00
_cell.angle_beta   90.00
_cell.angle_gamma   90.00
#
_symmetry.space_group_name_H-M   'P 1'
#
loop_
_entity.id
_entity.type
_entity.pdbx_description
1 polymer ?
#
loop_
_entity_poly.entity_id
_entity_poly.type
_entity_poly.pdbx_seq_one_letter_code
_entity_poly.pdbx_strand_id
1 'polypeptide(L)'
;MIDPETQLRLQAYLDGELPARDREPVAERLDHDPEARAWFTELQHLRSLLAQGELERPLPETREFYWARIEREIRRPEAGAPRASAVPWLAWGLKWVVPAAVAVALACLLVPLLHQGPNGALAGLGQAQEIETPLQQATSISFRSEADGVSVVWVDTHGNE
;
A
#
# COMPACT_ATOMS: atom_id res chain seq x y z
N MET A 1 16.95 19.52 -19.44
CA MET A 1 15.95 19.13 -18.43
C MET A 1 15.90 17.61 -18.46
N ILE A 2 16.35 16.95 -17.38
CA ILE A 2 16.41 15.48 -17.30
C ILE A 2 15.01 14.89 -17.37
N ASP A 3 14.86 13.80 -18.12
CA ASP A 3 13.61 13.06 -18.22
C ASP A 3 13.26 12.34 -16.89
N PRO A 4 11.97 12.24 -16.52
CA PRO A 4 11.55 11.65 -15.23
C PRO A 4 12.00 10.20 -15.03
N GLU A 5 12.03 9.41 -16.09
CA GLU A 5 12.48 8.01 -16.03
C GLU A 5 13.97 7.94 -15.65
N THR A 6 14.80 8.81 -16.21
CA THR A 6 16.21 8.93 -15.86
C THR A 6 16.40 9.42 -14.45
N GLN A 7 15.58 10.37 -13.97
CA GLN A 7 15.63 10.79 -12.57
C GLN A 7 15.41 9.60 -11.62
N LEU A 8 14.38 8.79 -11.88
CA LEU A 8 14.10 7.58 -11.08
C LEU A 8 15.22 6.56 -11.14
N ARG A 9 15.81 6.33 -12.32
CA ARG A 9 16.96 5.42 -12.47
C ARG A 9 18.19 5.90 -11.72
N LEU A 10 18.48 7.21 -11.75
CA LEU A 10 19.59 7.80 -11.00
C LEU A 10 19.38 7.70 -9.49
N GLN A 11 18.15 7.87 -9.01
CA GLN A 11 17.79 7.65 -7.59
C GLN A 11 17.96 6.16 -7.21
N ALA A 12 17.37 5.24 -7.95
CA ALA A 12 17.51 3.81 -7.71
C ALA A 12 18.97 3.33 -7.79
N TYR A 13 19.78 3.97 -8.65
CA TYR A 13 21.22 3.72 -8.71
C TYR A 13 21.94 4.22 -7.45
N LEU A 14 21.63 5.42 -6.96
CA LEU A 14 22.18 5.98 -5.71
C LEU A 14 21.83 5.14 -4.48
N ASP A 15 20.61 4.61 -4.44
CA ASP A 15 20.09 3.81 -3.33
C ASP A 15 20.52 2.34 -3.41
N GLY A 16 21.06 1.90 -4.56
CA GLY A 16 21.51 0.52 -4.77
C GLY A 16 20.40 -0.46 -5.20
N GLU A 17 19.17 0.02 -5.34
CA GLU A 17 17.96 -0.73 -5.72
C GLU A 17 17.91 -1.08 -7.22
N LEU A 18 18.81 -0.52 -8.02
CA LEU A 18 18.84 -0.80 -9.45
C LEU A 18 19.32 -2.24 -9.74
N PRO A 19 18.60 -3.02 -10.58
CA PRO A 19 19.02 -4.36 -10.99
C PRO A 19 20.41 -4.36 -11.64
N ALA A 20 21.19 -5.43 -11.45
CA ALA A 20 22.57 -5.50 -11.94
C ALA A 20 22.72 -5.18 -13.44
N ARG A 21 21.76 -5.63 -14.26
CA ARG A 21 21.73 -5.38 -15.72
C ARG A 21 21.59 -3.91 -16.11
N ASP A 22 21.03 -3.08 -15.22
CA ASP A 22 20.67 -1.70 -15.51
C ASP A 22 21.71 -0.71 -14.93
N ARG A 23 22.69 -1.19 -14.14
CA ARG A 23 23.72 -0.36 -13.50
C ARG A 23 24.75 0.21 -14.48
N GLU A 24 25.30 -0.62 -15.36
CA GLU A 24 26.28 -0.21 -16.37
C GLU A 24 25.76 0.93 -17.28
N PRO A 25 24.55 0.83 -17.87
CA PRO A 25 24.00 1.92 -18.68
C PRO A 25 23.84 3.25 -17.93
N VAL A 26 23.50 3.19 -16.64
CA VAL A 26 23.35 4.40 -15.81
C VAL A 26 24.72 4.99 -15.49
N ALA A 27 25.73 4.17 -15.21
CA ALA A 27 27.11 4.62 -15.01
C ALA A 27 27.70 5.27 -16.27
N GLU A 28 27.55 4.63 -17.43
CA GLU A 28 27.97 5.18 -18.72
C GLU A 28 27.29 6.52 -19.03
N ARG A 29 25.99 6.64 -18.72
CA ARG A 29 25.28 7.91 -18.89
C ARG A 29 25.83 8.99 -17.96
N LEU A 30 26.15 8.66 -16.71
CA LEU A 30 26.80 9.61 -15.80
C LEU A 30 28.15 10.09 -16.37
N ASP A 31 28.91 9.25 -17.06
CA ASP A 31 30.18 9.71 -17.64
C ASP A 31 29.99 10.68 -18.82
N HIS A 32 28.95 10.48 -19.63
CA HIS A 32 28.74 11.23 -20.87
C HIS A 32 27.78 12.43 -20.75
N ASP A 33 26.86 12.43 -19.79
CA ASP A 33 25.81 13.44 -19.64
C ASP A 33 26.14 14.39 -18.46
N PRO A 34 26.57 15.64 -18.73
CA PRO A 34 26.86 16.61 -17.68
C PRO A 34 25.62 17.02 -16.88
N GLU A 35 24.43 16.98 -17.47
CA GLU A 35 23.18 17.32 -16.78
C GLU A 35 22.84 16.21 -15.77
N ALA A 36 22.92 14.95 -16.19
CA ALA A 36 22.74 13.79 -15.32
C ALA A 36 23.70 13.79 -14.12
N ARG A 37 24.97 14.15 -14.33
CA ARG A 37 25.95 14.29 -13.24
C ARG A 37 25.61 15.37 -12.24
N ALA A 38 25.17 16.53 -12.72
CA ALA A 38 24.81 17.65 -11.85
C ALA A 38 23.64 17.23 -10.93
N TRP A 39 22.61 16.61 -11.49
CA TRP A 39 21.48 16.08 -10.73
C TRP A 39 21.89 14.97 -9.75
N PHE A 40 22.72 14.04 -10.18
CA PHE A 40 23.21 12.97 -9.31
C PHE A 40 24.03 13.51 -8.13
N THR A 41 24.83 14.55 -8.36
CA THR A 41 25.58 15.25 -7.31
C THR A 41 24.63 15.93 -6.32
N GLU A 42 23.55 16.55 -6.80
CA GLU A 42 22.52 17.13 -5.95
C GLU A 42 21.82 16.06 -5.07
N LEU A 43 21.49 14.90 -5.63
CA LEU A 43 20.93 13.77 -4.88
C LEU A 43 21.91 13.26 -3.80
N GLN A 44 23.21 13.18 -4.10
CA GLN A 44 24.23 12.81 -3.12
C GLN A 44 24.29 13.83 -1.96
N HIS A 45 24.24 15.12 -2.27
CA HIS A 45 24.19 16.16 -1.25
C HIS A 45 22.93 16.04 -0.39
N LEU A 46 21.76 15.86 -1.00
CA LEU A 46 20.50 15.67 -0.26
C LEU A 46 20.58 14.47 0.69
N ARG A 47 21.06 13.32 0.21
CA ARG A 47 21.27 12.12 1.04
C ARG A 47 22.20 12.41 2.21
N SER A 48 23.28 13.15 1.99
CA SER A 48 24.22 13.51 3.06
C SER A 48 23.60 14.43 4.11
N LEU A 49 22.74 15.38 3.71
CA LEU A 49 22.03 16.27 4.60
C LEU A 49 21.00 15.53 5.44
N LEU A 50 20.26 14.60 4.81
CA LEU A 50 19.30 13.74 5.50
C LEU A 50 19.99 12.87 6.56
N ALA A 51 21.11 12.23 6.21
CA ALA A 51 21.88 11.41 7.14
C ALA A 51 22.38 12.17 8.38
N GLN A 52 22.65 13.48 8.25
CA GLN A 52 23.04 14.34 9.38
C GLN A 52 21.85 14.75 10.26
N GLY A 53 20.64 14.76 9.70
CA GLY A 53 19.40 15.14 10.39
C GLY A 53 18.64 13.97 11.00
N GLU A 54 19.11 12.74 10.84
CA GLU A 54 18.46 11.57 11.45
C GLU A 54 18.60 11.61 12.98
N LEU A 55 17.45 11.60 13.65
CA LEU A 55 17.41 11.50 15.11
C LEU A 55 17.87 10.10 15.53
N GLU A 56 18.95 10.03 16.30
CA GLU A 56 19.40 8.77 16.88
C GLU A 56 18.28 8.15 17.74
N ARG A 57 17.87 6.92 17.39
CA ARG A 57 16.95 6.11 18.19
C ARG A 57 17.74 4.97 18.83
N PRO A 58 18.18 5.12 20.08
CA PRO A 58 18.89 4.04 20.75
C PRO A 58 17.94 2.84 20.94
N LEU A 59 18.40 1.65 20.57
CA LEU A 59 17.71 0.43 20.95
C LEU A 59 17.95 0.15 22.44
N PRO A 60 16.97 -0.41 23.17
CA PRO A 60 17.14 -0.78 24.58
C PRO A 60 18.06 -2.01 24.77
N GLU A 61 18.43 -2.68 23.67
CA GLU A 61 19.28 -3.87 23.66
C GLU A 61 20.72 -3.49 23.26
N THR A 62 21.71 -4.29 23.71
CA THR A 62 23.09 -4.09 23.27
C THR A 62 23.26 -4.45 21.80
N ARG A 63 24.23 -3.80 21.14
CA ARG A 63 24.56 -4.04 19.73
C ARG A 63 24.87 -5.53 19.48
N GLU A 64 25.61 -6.17 20.37
CA GLU A 64 26.04 -7.57 20.25
C GLU A 64 24.82 -8.51 20.32
N PHE A 65 23.88 -8.24 21.23
CA PHE A 65 22.66 -9.02 21.36
C PHE A 65 21.79 -8.91 20.10
N TYR A 66 21.61 -7.69 19.59
CA TYR A 66 20.80 -7.43 18.40
C TYR A 66 21.40 -8.09 17.14
N TRP A 67 22.71 -7.95 16.90
CA TRP A 67 23.37 -8.57 15.75
C TRP A 67 23.41 -10.10 15.83
N ALA A 68 23.62 -10.67 17.01
CA ALA A 68 23.54 -12.13 17.19
C ALA A 68 22.14 -12.67 16.87
N ARG A 69 21.08 -11.90 17.17
CA ARG A 69 19.70 -12.25 16.80
C ARG A 69 19.50 -12.23 15.29
N ILE A 70 19.96 -11.18 14.60
CA ILE A 70 19.90 -11.10 13.12
C ILE A 70 20.65 -12.26 12.48
N GLU A 71 21.88 -12.53 12.92
CA GLU A 71 22.72 -13.62 12.42
C GLU A 71 22.03 -14.98 12.55
N ARG A 72 21.37 -15.22 13.70
CA ARG A 72 20.61 -16.44 13.94
C ARG A 72 19.40 -16.56 13.01
N GLU A 73 18.67 -15.47 12.79
CA GLU A 73 17.47 -15.50 11.95
C GLU A 73 17.82 -15.66 10.47
N ILE A 74 18.91 -15.05 9.99
CA ILE A 74 19.39 -15.23 8.61
C ILE A 74 19.83 -16.70 8.38
N ARG A 75 20.48 -17.33 9.36
CA ARG A 75 20.89 -18.74 9.27
C ARG A 75 19.75 -19.72 9.43
N ARG A 76 18.60 -19.26 9.93
CA ARG A 76 17.45 -20.11 10.11
C ARG A 76 16.96 -20.51 8.71
N PRO A 77 17.04 -21.80 8.32
CA PRO A 77 16.41 -22.22 7.08
C PRO A 77 14.93 -21.86 7.19
N GLU A 78 14.37 -21.24 6.15
CA GLU A 78 12.94 -20.99 6.05
C GLU A 78 12.23 -22.33 6.24
N ALA A 79 11.74 -22.58 7.45
CA ALA A 79 10.87 -23.70 7.71
C ALA A 79 9.63 -23.39 6.89
N GLY A 80 9.53 -24.00 5.71
CA GLY A 80 8.51 -23.71 4.72
C GLY A 80 7.18 -23.51 5.41
N ALA A 81 6.53 -22.37 5.12
CA ALA A 81 5.28 -21.95 5.74
C ALA A 81 4.41 -23.18 6.02
N PRO A 82 3.86 -23.35 7.24
CA PRO A 82 3.10 -24.54 7.58
C PRO A 82 2.06 -24.72 6.49
N ARG A 83 2.24 -25.78 5.68
CA ARG A 83 1.31 -26.13 4.62
C ARG A 83 0.01 -26.34 5.37
N ALA A 84 -0.91 -25.39 5.29
CA ALA A 84 -2.18 -25.48 5.98
C ALA A 84 -2.76 -26.84 5.62
N SER A 85 -2.80 -27.75 6.59
CA SER A 85 -3.27 -29.10 6.38
C SER A 85 -4.76 -28.98 6.15
N ALA A 86 -5.16 -28.79 4.91
CA ALA A 86 -6.55 -28.71 4.52
C ALA A 86 -7.19 -30.02 4.94
N VAL A 87 -8.09 -29.96 5.92
CA VAL A 87 -8.76 -31.13 6.45
C VAL A 87 -9.70 -31.65 5.34
N PRO A 88 -9.42 -32.81 4.73
CA PRO A 88 -10.01 -33.18 3.44
C PRO A 88 -11.53 -33.39 3.50
N TRP A 89 -12.08 -33.74 4.66
CA TRP A 89 -13.53 -33.91 4.84
C TRP A 89 -14.28 -32.57 4.86
N LEU A 90 -13.67 -31.49 5.36
CA LEU A 90 -14.28 -30.16 5.41
C LEU A 90 -14.34 -29.52 4.01
N ALA A 91 -13.29 -29.72 3.20
CA ALA A 91 -13.24 -29.27 1.81
C ALA A 91 -14.27 -29.99 0.92
N TRP A 92 -14.64 -31.23 1.24
CA TRP A 92 -15.67 -31.95 0.51
C TRP A 92 -17.09 -31.51 0.88
N GLY A 93 -17.35 -31.20 2.15
CA GLY A 93 -18.63 -30.63 2.59
C GLY A 93 -18.90 -29.24 1.98
N LEU A 94 -17.88 -28.38 1.94
CA LEU A 94 -18.02 -27.02 1.38
C LEU A 94 -18.36 -27.01 -0.11
N LYS A 95 -17.94 -28.01 -0.87
CA LYS A 95 -18.23 -28.14 -2.32
C LYS A 95 -19.73 -28.19 -2.64
N TRP A 96 -20.55 -28.67 -1.72
CA TRP A 96 -22.01 -28.76 -1.91
C TRP A 96 -22.75 -27.65 -1.17
N VAL A 97 -22.25 -27.22 -0.01
CA VAL A 97 -22.88 -26.16 0.78
C VAL A 97 -22.77 -24.79 0.10
N VAL A 98 -21.62 -24.47 -0.51
CA VAL A 98 -21.41 -23.17 -1.19
C VAL A 98 -22.39 -22.95 -2.36
N PRO A 99 -22.53 -23.85 -3.35
CA PRO A 99 -23.48 -23.64 -4.44
C PRO A 99 -24.93 -23.63 -3.96
N ALA A 100 -25.28 -24.44 -2.95
CA ALA A 100 -26.61 -24.43 -2.36
C ALA A 100 -26.92 -23.08 -1.66
N ALA A 101 -25.98 -22.54 -0.89
CA ALA A 101 -26.14 -21.25 -0.22
C ALA A 101 -26.30 -20.10 -1.22
N VAL A 102 -25.53 -20.11 -2.31
CA VAL A 102 -25.65 -19.11 -3.40
C VAL A 102 -27.02 -19.21 -4.07
N ALA A 103 -27.50 -20.41 -4.36
CA ALA A 103 -28.81 -20.62 -4.97
C ALA A 103 -29.95 -20.12 -4.04
N VAL A 104 -29.86 -20.40 -2.74
CA VAL A 104 -30.84 -19.92 -1.75
C VAL A 104 -30.81 -18.40 -1.64
N ALA A 105 -29.63 -17.78 -1.55
CA ALA A 105 -29.51 -16.32 -1.50
C ALA A 105 -30.10 -15.65 -2.75
N LEU A 106 -29.85 -16.23 -3.93
CA LEU A 106 -30.38 -15.73 -5.19
C LEU A 106 -31.91 -15.88 -5.26
N ALA A 107 -32.45 -17.00 -4.78
CA ALA A 107 -33.90 -17.20 -4.68
C ALA A 107 -34.54 -16.20 -3.69
N CYS A 108 -33.93 -15.98 -2.52
CA CYS A 108 -34.39 -14.97 -1.56
C CYS A 108 -34.39 -13.55 -2.14
N LEU A 109 -33.48 -13.24 -3.07
CA LEU A 109 -33.45 -11.94 -3.75
C LEU A 109 -34.50 -11.84 -4.87
N LEU A 110 -34.65 -12.88 -5.69
CA LEU A 110 -35.52 -12.86 -6.88
C LEU A 110 -37.00 -13.05 -6.58
N VAL A 111 -37.35 -13.88 -5.59
CA VAL A 111 -38.75 -14.16 -5.23
C VAL A 111 -39.54 -12.90 -4.86
N PRO A 112 -39.05 -11.99 -3.98
CA PRO A 112 -39.77 -10.75 -3.69
C PRO A 112 -39.84 -9.82 -4.91
N LEU A 113 -38.82 -9.83 -5.78
CA LEU A 113 -38.78 -9.04 -7.01
C LEU A 113 -39.80 -9.50 -8.05
N LEU A 114 -40.12 -10.80 -8.07
CA LEU A 114 -41.12 -11.41 -8.96
C LEU A 114 -42.55 -11.33 -8.39
N HIS A 115 -42.71 -11.31 -7.06
CA HIS A 115 -44.02 -11.20 -6.40
C HIS A 115 -44.52 -9.75 -6.29
N GLN A 116 -43.63 -8.77 -6.26
CA GLN A 116 -44.01 -7.37 -6.34
C GLN A 116 -44.13 -7.00 -7.81
N GLY A 117 -45.36 -6.90 -8.32
CA GLY A 117 -45.63 -6.42 -9.67
C GLY A 117 -44.93 -5.07 -9.98
N PRO A 118 -44.93 -4.62 -11.24
CA PRO A 118 -44.01 -3.60 -11.80
C PRO A 118 -43.89 -2.24 -11.06
N ASN A 119 -44.71 -1.99 -10.04
CA ASN A 119 -44.72 -0.76 -9.25
C ASN A 119 -44.04 -0.90 -7.86
N GLY A 120 -43.67 -2.11 -7.40
CA GLY A 120 -43.07 -2.32 -6.07
C GLY A 120 -41.53 -2.22 -6.04
N ALA A 121 -40.86 -2.66 -7.11
CA ALA A 121 -39.41 -2.72 -7.18
C ALA A 121 -38.70 -1.35 -7.16
N LEU A 122 -39.38 -0.29 -7.59
CA LEU A 122 -38.82 1.08 -7.63
C LEU A 122 -39.16 1.92 -6.40
N ALA A 123 -40.13 1.50 -5.57
CA ALA A 123 -40.52 2.24 -4.37
C ALA A 123 -39.49 2.10 -3.22
N GLY A 124 -38.80 0.96 -3.15
CA GLY A 124 -37.79 0.70 -2.11
C GLY A 124 -36.42 1.34 -2.35
N LEU A 125 -36.11 1.74 -3.59
CA LEU A 125 -34.84 2.39 -3.96
C LEU A 125 -34.88 3.92 -3.83
N GLY A 126 -36.06 4.51 -3.63
CA GLY A 126 -36.25 5.97 -3.48
C GLY A 126 -36.13 6.50 -2.06
N GLN A 127 -35.80 5.65 -1.08
CA GLN A 127 -35.64 6.04 0.35
C GLN A 127 -34.17 6.06 0.79
N ALA A 128 -33.25 6.32 -0.14
CA ALA A 128 -31.94 6.85 0.24
C ALA A 128 -32.14 8.35 0.52
N GLN A 129 -32.26 8.73 1.79
CA GLN A 129 -32.05 10.13 2.17
C GLN A 129 -30.60 10.47 1.86
N GLU A 130 -30.40 11.08 0.70
CA GLU A 130 -29.17 11.76 0.34
C GLU A 130 -29.09 13.02 1.22
N ILE A 131 -28.31 12.93 2.31
CA ILE A 131 -27.91 14.13 3.06
C ILE A 131 -26.77 14.74 2.26
N GLU A 132 -27.10 15.56 1.26
CA GLU A 132 -26.16 16.53 0.73
C GLU A 132 -25.79 17.47 1.89
N THR A 133 -24.60 17.29 2.46
CA THR A 133 -23.99 18.30 3.31
C THR A 133 -23.23 19.21 2.36
N PRO A 134 -23.70 20.44 2.06
CA PRO A 134 -23.00 21.33 1.17
C PRO A 134 -21.81 21.92 1.95
N LEU A 135 -20.68 21.24 1.93
CA LEU A 135 -19.39 21.86 2.22
C LEU A 135 -18.60 21.86 0.91
N GLN A 136 -19.01 22.73 0.00
CA GLN A 136 -18.55 22.79 -1.39
C GLN A 136 -17.04 23.09 -1.56
N GLN A 137 -16.26 23.24 -0.48
CA GLN A 137 -14.85 23.62 -0.55
C GLN A 137 -13.93 23.05 0.55
N ALA A 138 -14.30 21.98 1.25
CA ALA A 138 -13.38 21.34 2.20
C ALA A 138 -12.95 19.96 1.69
N THR A 139 -11.68 19.81 1.33
CA THR A 139 -11.08 18.49 1.14
C THR A 139 -10.65 17.97 2.50
N SER A 140 -11.14 16.79 2.88
CA SER A 140 -10.76 16.11 4.12
C SER A 140 -10.04 14.82 3.77
N ILE A 141 -8.80 14.68 4.21
CA ILE A 141 -8.03 13.44 4.12
C ILE A 141 -7.79 12.97 5.55
N SER A 142 -8.31 11.78 5.86
CA SER A 142 -8.06 11.12 7.14
C SER A 142 -7.01 10.02 6.96
N PHE A 143 -5.96 10.10 7.78
CA PHE A 143 -4.95 9.06 7.88
C PHE A 143 -4.97 8.48 9.30
N ARG A 144 -5.04 7.15 9.39
CA ARG A 144 -5.00 6.43 10.67
C ARG A 144 -3.72 5.60 10.72
N SER A 145 -2.86 5.86 11.70
CA SER A 145 -1.73 4.99 12.02
C SER A 145 -2.19 3.94 13.02
N GLU A 146 -2.24 2.67 12.59
CA GLU A 146 -2.57 1.56 13.49
C GLU A 146 -1.45 1.27 14.50
N ALA A 147 -0.19 1.58 14.15
CA ALA A 147 0.97 1.35 15.02
C ALA A 147 1.03 2.33 16.20
N ASP A 148 0.60 3.58 15.99
CA ASP A 148 0.71 4.65 16.98
C ASP A 148 -0.61 4.97 17.69
N GLY A 149 -1.73 4.38 17.24
CA GLY A 149 -3.06 4.62 17.82
C GLY A 149 -3.60 6.03 17.57
N VAL A 150 -3.04 6.76 16.61
CA VAL A 150 -3.38 8.16 16.31
C VAL A 150 -4.14 8.27 14.99
N SER A 151 -5.16 9.13 14.97
CA SER A 151 -5.89 9.53 13.77
C SER A 151 -5.61 11.00 13.49
N VAL A 152 -5.08 11.30 12.30
CA VAL A 152 -4.83 12.66 11.84
C VAL A 152 -5.87 13.00 10.78
N VAL A 153 -6.55 14.13 10.97
CA VAL A 153 -7.55 14.65 10.02
C VAL A 153 -7.04 15.99 9.52
N TRP A 154 -6.76 16.07 8.23
CA TRP A 154 -6.41 17.33 7.57
C TRP A 154 -7.67 17.93 6.98
N VAL A 155 -7.96 19.18 7.36
CA VAL A 155 -9.06 19.96 6.81
C VAL A 155 -8.44 21.15 6.11
N ASP A 156 -8.51 21.18 4.78
CA ASP A 156 -8.15 22.37 4.01
C ASP A 156 -9.40 23.24 3.85
N THR A 157 -9.31 24.49 4.29
CA THR A 157 -10.33 25.50 4.05
C THR A 157 -9.70 26.56 3.17
N HIS A 158 -9.93 26.48 1.86
CA HIS A 158 -9.60 27.58 0.96
C HIS A 158 -10.53 28.76 1.25
N GLY A 159 -10.05 29.70 2.06
CA GLY A 159 -10.67 31.02 2.20
C GLY A 159 -10.44 31.82 0.93
N ASN A 160 -11.50 32.09 0.17
CA ASN A 160 -11.49 33.14 -0.84
C ASN A 160 -11.38 34.50 -0.11
N GLU A 161 -10.27 35.22 -0.29
CA GLU A 161 -10.24 36.68 -0.16
C GLU A 161 -10.83 37.34 -1.43
#